data_AF-A0A7X9B728-F1
#
_entry.id   AF-A0A7X9B728-F1
#
_cell.length_a   1.000
_cell.length_b   1.000
_cell.length_c   1.000
_cell.angle_alpha   90.00
_cell.angle_beta   90.00
_cell.angle_gamma   90.00
#
_symmetry.space_group_name_H-M   'P 1'
#
loop_
_entity.id
_entity.type
_entity.pdbx_description
1 polymer ?
#
loop_
_entity_poly.entity_id
_entity_poly.type
_entity_poly.pdbx_seq_one_letter_code
_entity_poly.pdbx_strand_id
1 'polypeptide(L)'
;MKEIQINNKTYLVGGGVYTPKIAETSYERMGGTYLMKGEVLIPNVEMMEMKMGKYARMREKYLRESKRAYHSSLILEGTLVDHLLEVQESAEKMKEVMIPQYQENWKVTEELKALDQLKWIQEMNNIKNSVEEVIKKDLIYA
;
A
#
# COMPACT_ATOMS: atom_id res chain seq x y z
N MET A 1 -6.94 -8.79 -23.02
CA MET A 1 -6.94 -7.31 -22.92
C MET A 1 -6.82 -6.75 -24.33
N LYS A 2 -7.40 -5.58 -24.60
CA LYS A 2 -7.35 -4.92 -25.91
C LYS A 2 -6.63 -3.58 -25.79
N GLU A 3 -5.83 -3.21 -26.78
CA GLU A 3 -5.26 -1.87 -26.86
C GLU A 3 -6.24 -0.91 -27.53
N ILE A 4 -6.45 0.25 -26.91
CA ILE A 4 -7.33 1.30 -27.43
C ILE A 4 -6.59 2.63 -27.36
N GLN A 5 -6.72 3.43 -28.41
CA GLN A 5 -6.16 4.78 -28.46
C GLN A 5 -7.27 5.81 -28.23
N ILE A 6 -7.07 6.71 -27.27
CA ILE A 6 -8.00 7.78 -26.91
C ILE A 6 -7.18 9.06 -26.72
N ASN A 7 -7.52 10.14 -27.43
CA ASN A 7 -6.87 11.45 -27.33
C ASN A 7 -5.33 11.35 -27.35
N ASN A 8 -4.78 10.67 -28.37
CA ASN A 8 -3.35 10.41 -28.57
C ASN A 8 -2.64 9.55 -27.51
N LYS A 9 -3.38 9.01 -26.54
CA LYS A 9 -2.86 8.09 -25.53
C LYS A 9 -3.31 6.65 -25.78
N THR A 10 -2.45 5.70 -25.46
CA THR A 10 -2.75 4.26 -25.58
C THR A 10 -3.06 3.64 -24.23
N TYR A 11 -4.17 2.91 -24.16
CA TYR A 11 -4.64 2.22 -22.96
C TYR A 11 -4.76 0.72 -23.21
N LEU A 12 -4.35 -0.07 -22.23
CA LEU A 12 -4.69 -1.49 -22.10
C LEU A 12 -6.04 -1.60 -21.41
N VAL A 13 -7.01 -2.20 -22.11
CA VAL A 13 -8.39 -2.29 -21.63
C VAL A 13 -8.75 -3.74 -21.30
N GLY A 14 -9.23 -3.93 -20.08
CA GLY A 14 -9.71 -5.22 -19.58
C GLY A 14 -10.80 -5.01 -18.53
N GLY A 15 -11.94 -5.70 -18.67
CA GLY A 15 -13.05 -5.60 -17.71
C GLY A 15 -13.62 -4.19 -17.53
N GLY A 16 -13.52 -3.32 -18.54
CA GLY A 16 -13.98 -1.92 -18.45
C GLY A 16 -12.98 -0.96 -17.78
N VAL A 17 -11.83 -1.47 -17.33
CA VAL A 17 -10.72 -0.69 -16.76
C VAL A 17 -9.73 -0.33 -17.86
N TYR A 18 -9.35 0.94 -17.90
CA TYR A 18 -8.42 1.53 -18.85
C TYR A 18 -7.11 1.84 -18.14
N THR A 19 -6.07 1.07 -18.44
CA THR A 19 -4.74 1.24 -17.86
C THR A 19 -3.83 1.92 -18.88
N PRO A 20 -3.26 3.11 -18.60
CA PRO A 20 -2.39 3.81 -19.54
C PRO A 20 -1.10 2.98 -19.79
N LYS A 21 -0.69 2.84 -21.06
CA LYS A 21 0.61 2.21 -21.39
C LYS A 21 1.79 3.13 -21.06
N ILE A 22 1.58 4.43 -21.18
CA ILE A 22 2.56 5.46 -20.85
C ILE A 22 1.91 6.40 -19.84
N ALA A 23 2.54 6.52 -18.68
CA ALA A 23 2.07 7.40 -17.62
C ALA A 23 2.60 8.82 -17.82
N GLU A 24 1.70 9.76 -18.07
CA GLU A 24 2.05 11.18 -18.28
C GLU A 24 1.66 12.04 -17.08
N THR A 25 0.56 11.70 -16.41
CA THR A 25 0.11 12.39 -15.19
C THR A 25 0.67 11.70 -13.95
N SER A 26 0.76 12.45 -12.84
CA SER A 26 1.11 11.86 -11.52
C SER A 26 0.21 10.68 -11.19
N TYR A 27 -1.11 10.85 -11.35
CA TYR A 27 -2.10 9.78 -11.16
C TYR A 27 -1.78 8.47 -11.90
N GLU A 28 -1.34 8.56 -13.14
CA GLU A 28 -1.01 7.38 -13.96
C GLU A 28 0.32 6.75 -13.56
N ARG A 29 1.33 7.56 -13.19
CA ARG A 29 2.63 7.06 -12.73
C ARG A 29 2.47 6.24 -11.45
N MET A 30 1.51 6.65 -10.63
CA MET A 30 1.07 5.99 -9.40
C MET A 30 0.20 4.73 -9.65
N GLY A 31 0.11 4.24 -10.89
CA GLY A 31 -0.66 3.06 -11.27
C GLY A 31 -2.18 3.27 -11.23
N GLY A 32 -2.62 4.53 -11.31
CA GLY A 32 -4.01 4.92 -11.49
C GLY A 32 -4.56 4.37 -12.80
N THR A 33 -5.84 3.99 -12.77
CA THR A 33 -6.55 3.47 -13.94
C THR A 33 -7.80 4.30 -14.17
N TYR A 34 -8.44 4.17 -15.32
CA TYR A 34 -9.64 4.93 -15.62
C TYR A 34 -10.83 4.00 -15.89
N LEU A 35 -12.03 4.52 -15.64
CA LEU A 35 -13.29 3.91 -16.03
C LEU A 35 -13.95 4.80 -17.08
N MET A 36 -14.52 4.20 -18.12
CA MET A 36 -15.30 4.95 -19.11
C MET A 36 -16.71 5.17 -18.57
N LYS A 37 -17.15 6.44 -18.46
CA LYS A 37 -18.56 6.80 -18.24
C LYS A 37 -19.03 7.70 -19.37
N GLY A 38 -19.93 7.18 -20.21
CA GLY A 38 -20.32 7.86 -21.44
C GLY A 38 -19.13 7.96 -22.40
N GLU A 39 -18.72 9.19 -22.70
CA GLU A 39 -17.60 9.49 -23.60
C GLU A 39 -16.33 9.99 -22.87
N VAL A 40 -16.32 9.91 -21.53
CA VAL A 40 -15.24 10.47 -20.69
C VAL A 40 -14.58 9.39 -19.84
N LEU A 41 -13.24 9.42 -19.79
CA LEU A 41 -12.44 8.63 -18.87
C LEU A 41 -12.40 9.32 -17.50
N ILE A 42 -12.88 8.64 -16.47
CA ILE A 42 -12.91 9.11 -15.10
C ILE A 42 -11.89 8.32 -14.28
N PRO A 43 -11.07 8.97 -13.42
CA PRO A 43 -10.13 8.27 -12.53
C PRO A 43 -10.82 7.19 -11.70
N ASN A 44 -10.24 6.00 -11.69
CA ASN A 44 -10.65 4.87 -10.85
C ASN A 44 -10.03 5.04 -9.46
N VAL A 45 -10.63 5.92 -8.66
CA VAL A 45 -10.12 6.29 -7.32
C VAL A 45 -10.20 5.09 -6.36
N GLU A 46 -11.26 4.28 -6.45
CA GLU A 46 -11.44 3.11 -5.57
C GLU A 46 -10.30 2.08 -5.70
N MET A 47 -9.89 1.76 -6.94
CA MET A 47 -8.77 0.84 -7.18
C MET A 47 -7.46 1.37 -6.58
N MET A 48 -7.26 2.68 -6.65
CA MET A 48 -6.09 3.33 -6.11
C MET A 48 -6.09 3.32 -4.57
N GLU A 49 -7.25 3.58 -3.96
CA GLU A 49 -7.43 3.47 -2.52
C GLU A 49 -7.22 2.04 -2.01
N MET A 50 -7.59 1.02 -2.79
CA MET A 50 -7.27 -0.37 -2.47
C MET A 50 -5.77 -0.63 -2.44
N LYS A 51 -5.01 -0.09 -3.41
CA LYS A 51 -3.55 -0.23 -3.48
C LYS A 51 -2.81 0.44 -2.32
N MET A 52 -3.34 1.53 -1.77
CA MET A 52 -2.72 2.22 -0.65
C MET A 52 -2.67 1.34 0.63
N GLY A 53 -3.53 0.34 0.81
CA GLY A 53 -3.39 -0.58 1.95
C GLY A 53 -3.46 0.12 3.32
N LYS A 54 -3.03 -0.57 4.39
CA LYS A 54 -3.12 -0.07 5.77
C LYS A 54 -2.05 0.99 6.07
N TYR A 55 -0.80 0.72 5.72
CA TYR A 55 0.36 1.51 6.14
C TYR A 55 0.45 2.83 5.37
N ALA A 56 0.11 2.86 4.07
CA ALA A 56 0.03 4.13 3.35
C ALA A 56 -1.01 5.06 3.98
N ARG A 57 -2.20 4.55 4.36
CA ARG A 57 -3.23 5.39 5.01
C ARG A 57 -2.76 5.95 6.34
N MET A 58 -2.04 5.14 7.12
CA MET A 58 -1.44 5.61 8.37
C MET A 58 -0.39 6.71 8.12
N ARG A 59 0.46 6.54 7.10
CA ARG A 59 1.47 7.54 6.73
C ARG A 59 0.83 8.82 6.19
N GLU A 60 -0.19 8.71 5.33
CA GLU A 60 -0.94 9.86 4.80
C GLU A 60 -1.54 10.68 5.94
N LYS A 61 -2.21 10.01 6.89
CA LYS A 61 -2.78 10.65 8.06
C LYS A 61 -1.71 11.37 8.88
N TYR A 62 -0.59 10.71 9.16
CA TYR A 62 0.51 11.32 9.90
C TYR A 62 1.09 12.54 9.18
N LEU A 63 1.34 12.43 7.87
CA LEU A 63 1.88 13.51 7.06
C LEU A 63 0.94 14.72 7.09
N ARG A 64 -0.35 14.49 6.91
CA ARG A 64 -1.38 15.55 6.91
C ARG A 64 -1.55 16.21 8.28
N GLU A 65 -1.47 15.45 9.37
CA GLU A 65 -1.74 15.97 10.72
C GLU A 65 -0.50 16.58 11.35
N SER A 66 0.66 15.94 11.20
CA SER A 66 1.89 16.23 11.93
C SER A 66 3.02 16.82 11.08
N LYS A 67 3.02 16.62 9.75
CA LYS A 67 4.08 17.08 8.82
C LYS A 67 3.51 17.86 7.63
N ARG A 68 2.58 18.78 7.89
CA ARG A 68 1.80 19.51 6.87
C ARG A 68 2.63 20.11 5.74
N ALA A 69 3.76 20.75 6.05
CA ALA A 69 4.62 21.35 5.03
C ALA A 69 5.19 20.31 4.05
N TYR A 70 5.67 19.18 4.56
CA TYR A 70 6.18 18.08 3.75
C TYR A 70 5.06 17.37 2.97
N HIS A 71 3.89 17.23 3.59
CA HIS A 71 2.71 16.73 2.88
C HIS A 71 2.33 17.63 1.70
N SER A 72 2.32 18.95 1.89
CA SER A 72 2.05 19.91 0.82
C SER A 72 3.10 19.89 -0.28
N SER A 73 4.40 19.75 0.05
CA SER A 73 5.44 19.64 -0.98
C SER A 73 5.25 18.39 -1.84
N LEU A 74 4.98 17.24 -1.23
CA LEU A 74 4.69 16.00 -1.95
C LEU A 74 3.47 16.11 -2.88
N ILE A 75 2.44 16.87 -2.49
CA ILE A 75 1.29 17.14 -3.37
C ILE A 75 1.69 18.02 -4.54
N LEU A 76 2.42 19.11 -4.29
CA LEU A 76 2.84 20.06 -5.32
C LEU A 76 3.79 19.42 -6.33
N GLU A 77 4.66 18.52 -5.87
CA GLU A 77 5.56 17.73 -6.71
C GLU A 77 4.84 16.55 -7.39
N GLY A 78 3.63 16.22 -6.96
CA GLY A 78 2.85 15.09 -7.48
C GLY A 78 3.40 13.72 -7.10
N THR A 79 4.20 13.64 -6.03
CA THR A 79 4.92 12.43 -5.56
C THR A 79 4.30 11.80 -4.31
N LEU A 80 3.25 12.40 -3.74
CA LEU A 80 2.63 11.93 -2.49
C LEU A 80 2.30 10.43 -2.51
N VAL A 81 1.64 9.95 -3.56
CA VAL A 81 1.21 8.55 -3.56
C VAL A 81 2.36 7.59 -3.80
N ASP A 82 3.37 7.97 -4.60
CA ASP A 82 4.57 7.14 -4.77
C ASP A 82 5.26 6.94 -3.41
N HIS A 83 5.43 8.02 -2.65
CA HIS A 83 5.93 7.96 -1.26
C HIS A 83 5.09 7.02 -0.39
N LEU A 84 3.76 7.10 -0.51
CA LEU A 84 2.84 6.30 0.29
C LEU A 84 2.83 4.81 -0.10
N LEU A 85 2.97 4.49 -1.39
CA LEU A 85 3.10 3.12 -1.89
C LEU A 85 4.46 2.51 -1.51
N GLU A 86 5.54 3.29 -1.57
CA GLU A 86 6.87 2.86 -1.12
C GLU A 86 6.85 2.51 0.37
N VAL A 87 6.19 3.32 1.20
CA VAL A 87 5.99 3.03 2.63
C VAL A 87 5.17 1.76 2.83
N GLN A 88 4.09 1.57 2.06
CA GLN A 88 3.26 0.37 2.13
C GLN A 88 4.05 -0.89 1.73
N GLU A 89 4.81 -0.85 0.64
CA GLU A 89 5.63 -1.97 0.19
C GLU A 89 6.74 -2.29 1.20
N SER A 90 7.42 -1.26 1.73
CA SER A 90 8.47 -1.41 2.74
C SER A 90 7.94 -2.04 4.03
N ALA A 91 6.73 -1.64 4.45
CA ALA A 91 6.08 -2.21 5.63
C ALA A 91 5.70 -3.69 5.43
N GLU A 92 5.18 -4.08 4.26
CA GLU A 92 4.89 -5.50 3.99
C GLU A 92 6.15 -6.35 3.94
N LYS A 93 7.20 -5.89 3.25
CA LYS A 93 8.53 -6.55 3.25
C LYS A 93 9.09 -6.71 4.66
N MET A 94 8.96 -5.69 5.49
CA MET A 94 9.42 -5.74 6.88
C MET A 94 8.66 -6.82 7.68
N LYS A 95 7.36 -7.01 7.45
CA LYS A 95 6.58 -8.07 8.12
C LYS A 95 6.99 -9.46 7.66
N GLU A 96 7.14 -9.64 6.35
CA GLU A 96 7.55 -10.92 5.76
C GLU A 96 8.88 -11.40 6.33
N VAL A 97 9.79 -10.47 6.64
CA VAL A 97 11.08 -10.77 7.26
C VAL A 97 10.96 -10.93 8.78
N MET A 98 10.31 -9.99 9.48
CA MET A 98 10.36 -9.95 10.94
C MET A 98 9.46 -11.00 11.62
N ILE A 99 8.30 -11.32 11.05
CA ILE A 99 7.38 -12.27 11.69
C ILE A 99 8.05 -13.65 11.86
N PRO A 100 8.67 -14.25 10.83
CA PRO A 100 9.40 -15.52 10.99
C PRO A 100 10.54 -15.43 12.01
N GLN A 101 11.31 -14.33 12.01
CA GLN A 101 12.40 -14.12 12.97
C GLN A 101 11.89 -14.08 14.42
N TYR A 102 10.77 -13.41 14.67
CA TYR A 102 10.16 -13.37 15.99
C TYR A 102 9.58 -14.72 16.39
N GLN A 103 8.98 -15.47 15.46
CA GLN A 103 8.49 -16.82 15.72
C GLN A 103 9.61 -17.76 16.16
N GLU A 104 10.77 -17.70 15.49
CA GLU A 104 11.96 -18.47 15.85
C GLU A 104 12.49 -18.06 17.24
N ASN A 105 12.67 -16.75 17.46
CA ASN A 105 13.21 -16.22 18.70
C ASN A 105 12.33 -16.50 19.93
N TRP A 106 11.01 -16.44 19.75
CA TRP A 106 10.03 -16.64 20.83
C TRP A 106 9.54 -18.08 20.93
N LYS A 107 10.07 -18.98 20.08
CA LYS A 107 9.73 -20.41 20.04
C LYS A 107 8.24 -20.66 19.82
N VAL A 108 7.62 -19.86 18.96
CA VAL A 108 6.20 -19.99 18.58
C VAL A 108 6.10 -20.98 17.43
N THR A 109 6.07 -22.27 17.77
CA THR A 109 6.17 -23.37 16.81
C THR A 109 4.84 -24.07 16.56
N GLU A 110 4.78 -24.96 15.56
CA GLU A 110 3.61 -25.80 15.32
C GLU A 110 3.41 -26.86 16.43
N GLU A 111 4.46 -27.27 17.14
CA GLU A 111 4.33 -28.11 18.33
C GLU A 111 3.59 -27.37 19.46
N LEU A 112 3.90 -26.08 19.68
CA LEU A 112 3.16 -25.24 20.62
C LEU A 112 1.69 -25.16 20.23
N LYS A 113 1.40 -25.00 18.94
CA LYS A 113 0.03 -24.94 18.42
C LYS A 113 -0.76 -26.23 18.63
N ALA A 114 -0.09 -27.39 18.49
CA ALA A 114 -0.70 -28.70 18.72
C ALA A 114 -0.98 -28.97 20.20
N LEU A 115 -0.10 -28.48 21.09
CA LEU A 115 -0.23 -28.64 22.54
C LEU A 115 -1.21 -27.64 23.16
N ASP A 116 -1.13 -26.37 22.75
CA ASP A 116 -1.92 -25.26 23.27
C ASP A 116 -2.17 -24.20 22.18
N GLN A 117 -3.27 -24.41 21.46
CA GLN A 117 -3.68 -23.54 20.35
C GLN A 117 -3.97 -22.10 20.81
N LEU A 118 -4.54 -21.91 22.00
CA LEU A 118 -4.88 -20.57 22.51
C LEU A 118 -3.62 -19.78 22.82
N LYS A 119 -2.65 -20.41 23.48
CA LYS A 119 -1.34 -19.80 23.73
C LYS A 119 -0.61 -19.49 22.41
N TRP A 120 -0.63 -20.39 21.44
CA TRP A 120 -0.04 -20.12 20.13
C TRP A 120 -0.67 -18.90 19.44
N ILE A 121 -2.01 -18.77 19.46
CA ILE A 121 -2.70 -17.59 18.91
C ILE A 121 -2.27 -16.32 19.66
N GLN A 122 -2.20 -16.38 20.99
CA GLN A 122 -1.77 -15.25 21.81
C GLN A 122 -0.36 -14.80 21.45
N GLU A 123 0.60 -15.72 21.36
CA GLU A 123 1.98 -15.38 21.01
C GLU A 123 2.10 -14.86 19.57
N MET A 124 1.39 -15.47 18.60
CA MET A 124 1.34 -14.95 17.24
C MET A 124 0.80 -13.52 17.17
N ASN A 125 -0.20 -13.17 18.00
CA ASN A 125 -0.71 -11.81 18.09
C ASN A 125 0.31 -10.87 18.72
N ASN A 126 1.02 -11.29 19.77
CA ASN A 126 2.08 -10.51 20.40
C ASN A 126 3.23 -10.21 19.41
N ILE A 127 3.61 -11.20 18.59
CA ILE A 127 4.61 -11.03 17.52
C ILE A 127 4.14 -9.99 16.51
N LYS A 128 2.92 -10.15 15.97
CA LYS A 128 2.35 -9.21 15.01
C LYS A 128 2.30 -7.79 15.57
N ASN A 129 1.88 -7.64 16.83
CA ASN A 129 1.84 -6.33 17.50
C ASN A 129 3.25 -5.73 17.65
N SER A 130 4.26 -6.54 17.98
CA SER A 130 5.64 -6.07 18.11
C SER A 130 6.20 -5.58 16.76
N VAL A 131 5.96 -6.33 15.69
CA VAL A 131 6.35 -5.94 14.33
C VAL A 131 5.63 -4.67 13.88
N GLU A 132 4.33 -4.55 14.19
CA GLU A 132 3.54 -3.35 13.90
C GLU A 132 4.09 -2.09 14.58
N GLU A 133 4.54 -2.19 15.83
CA GLU A 133 5.12 -1.05 16.54
C GLU A 133 6.46 -0.62 15.90
N VAL A 134 7.29 -1.56 15.45
CA VAL A 134 8.53 -1.25 14.73
C VAL A 134 8.21 -0.54 13.41
N ILE A 135 7.26 -1.04 12.62
CA ILE A 135 6.83 -0.41 11.36
C ILE A 135 6.30 1.00 11.61
N LYS A 136 5.46 1.19 12.61
CA LYS A 136 4.92 2.51 12.97
C LYS A 136 6.04 3.49 13.27
N LYS A 137 7.00 3.08 14.10
CA LYS A 137 8.12 3.93 14.51
C LYS A 137 9.03 4.27 13.33
N ASP A 138 9.43 3.27 12.55
CA ASP A 138 10.52 3.41 11.59
C ASP A 138 10.04 3.90 10.21
N LEU A 139 8.79 3.63 9.82
CA LEU A 139 8.24 4.01 8.51
C LEU A 139 7.10 5.02 8.60
N ILE A 140 6.19 4.88 9.57
CA ILE A 140 4.98 5.70 9.60
C ILE A 140 5.21 7.04 10.28
N TYR A 141 5.94 7.09 11.39
CA TYR A 141 6.11 8.29 12.22
C TYR A 141 7.51 8.93 12.12
N ALA A 142 8.39 8.37 11.29
CA ALA A 142 9.68 8.95 10.96
C ALA A 142 9.57 10.35 10.33
#